data_AF-M0AU22-F1
#
_entry.id   AF-M0AU22-F1
#
_cell.length_a   1.000
_cell.length_b   1.000
_cell.length_c   1.000
_cell.angle_alpha   90.00
_cell.angle_beta   90.00
_cell.angle_gamma   90.00
#
_symmetry.space_group_name_H-M   'P 1'
#
loop_
_entity.id
_entity.type
_entity.pdbx_description
1 polymer ?
#
loop_
_entity_poly.entity_id
_entity_poly.type
_entity_poly.pdbx_seq_one_letter_code
_entity_poly.pdbx_strand_id
1 'polypeptide(L)'
;MERGSPDSFTRMGTLGIEEECFVVDERGRPTSGTDELVYERDPPEILADRLDHELFKFVIETQTPLIEDPANAREALLEIRRALVDHAERHGFRIAAAGLHPLAKWRELEHAEKPRYRAQLDRIQYPQHRNTTAGVHVHVGVDDADKAVWIANELRWYVPIMLALSANSPYWDGFDTGLQSARAKLFEGLPNTGMPTYFEDFDAFDRFERRMLATDSINDRGELWYDVRPHTEHGTVELRTPDGQADPDIVMAFVEYAHALVEALAEEYEDGTPNSRHRRELLDENKWRALRYGHEASFIDRDLDGTVSLGEVVDRECDRLGIDGIKRVYERESGASKQRRLLDTAGPDALCESLLLELE
;
A
#
# COMPACT_ATOMS: atom_id res chain seq x y z
N MET A 1 -23.70 -8.50 2.22
CA MET A 1 -22.86 -7.30 2.11
C MET A 1 -23.60 -6.29 1.27
N GLU A 2 -23.68 -5.05 1.76
CA GLU A 2 -24.25 -3.94 1.00
C GLU A 2 -23.36 -3.67 -0.23
N ARG A 3 -23.96 -3.15 -1.30
CA ARG A 3 -23.28 -2.87 -2.57
C ARG A 3 -22.51 -1.56 -2.47
N GLY A 4 -21.47 -1.41 -3.28
CA GLY A 4 -20.97 -0.08 -3.59
C GLY A 4 -22.02 0.70 -4.35
N SER A 5 -22.07 2.01 -4.13
CA SER A 5 -22.95 2.89 -4.89
C SER A 5 -22.11 3.92 -5.63
N PRO A 6 -22.46 4.28 -6.87
CA PRO A 6 -21.95 5.52 -7.45
C PRO A 6 -22.26 6.72 -6.54
N ASP A 7 -23.29 6.65 -5.70
CA ASP A 7 -23.66 7.69 -4.72
C ASP A 7 -22.63 7.90 -3.60
N SER A 8 -21.65 7.00 -3.44
CA SER A 8 -20.56 7.20 -2.48
C SER A 8 -19.57 8.27 -2.95
N PHE A 9 -19.43 8.49 -4.26
CA PHE A 9 -18.49 9.43 -4.86
C PHE A 9 -19.06 10.84 -4.81
N THR A 10 -18.77 11.57 -3.73
CA THR A 10 -19.42 12.86 -3.44
C THR A 10 -18.48 13.94 -2.93
N ARG A 11 -17.22 13.59 -2.62
CA ARG A 11 -16.27 14.48 -1.95
C ARG A 11 -14.92 14.39 -2.64
N MET A 12 -14.50 15.46 -3.30
CA MET A 12 -13.17 15.58 -3.90
C MET A 12 -12.13 15.94 -2.82
N GLY A 13 -10.93 15.36 -2.91
CA GLY A 13 -9.74 15.81 -2.17
C GLY A 13 -9.64 15.38 -0.69
N THR A 14 -10.65 14.68 -0.14
CA THR A 14 -10.52 14.11 1.21
C THR A 14 -9.52 12.96 1.23
N LEU A 15 -8.88 12.71 2.36
CA LEU A 15 -7.86 11.67 2.50
C LEU A 15 -8.24 10.58 3.52
N GLY A 16 -7.72 9.38 3.27
CA GLY A 16 -7.60 8.29 4.24
C GLY A 16 -6.26 7.59 4.04
N ILE A 17 -5.61 7.22 5.14
CA ILE A 17 -4.31 6.53 5.11
C ILE A 17 -4.47 5.22 5.89
N GLU A 18 -4.05 4.13 5.27
CA GLU A 18 -3.96 2.82 5.93
C GLU A 18 -2.49 2.38 5.98
N GLU A 19 -2.07 1.85 7.13
CA GLU A 19 -0.74 1.28 7.31
C GLU A 19 -0.84 -0.13 7.87
N GLU A 20 -0.28 -1.08 7.13
CA GLU A 20 -0.01 -2.42 7.64
C GLU A 20 1.40 -2.42 8.27
N CYS A 21 1.52 -2.98 9.47
CA CYS A 21 2.74 -3.05 10.24
C CYS A 21 2.94 -4.44 10.84
N PHE A 22 4.14 -4.68 11.36
CA PHE A 22 4.52 -5.93 12.02
C PHE A 22 4.59 -5.76 13.53
N VAL A 23 3.90 -6.64 14.27
CA VAL A 23 4.09 -6.84 15.69
C VAL A 23 5.39 -7.61 15.91
N VAL A 24 6.27 -7.07 16.74
CA VAL A 24 7.60 -7.63 17.00
C VAL A 24 7.95 -7.62 18.49
N ASP A 25 8.89 -8.48 18.87
CA ASP A 25 9.42 -8.54 20.24
C ASP A 25 10.37 -7.36 20.55
N GLU A 26 10.96 -7.35 21.75
CA GLU A 26 11.91 -6.32 22.20
C GLU A 26 13.14 -6.17 21.29
N ARG A 27 13.49 -7.21 20.52
CA ARG A 27 14.62 -7.27 19.58
C ARG A 27 14.18 -7.03 18.13
N GLY A 28 12.92 -6.66 17.91
CA GLY A 28 12.36 -6.46 16.58
C GLY A 28 12.23 -7.76 15.78
N ARG A 29 11.94 -8.89 16.42
CA ARG A 29 11.63 -10.16 15.73
C ARG A 29 10.12 -10.37 15.60
N PRO A 30 9.62 -10.92 14.48
CA PRO A 30 8.19 -11.18 14.30
C PRO A 30 7.62 -12.02 15.43
N THR A 31 6.52 -11.54 16.02
CA THR A 31 5.86 -12.22 17.13
C THR A 31 4.35 -12.13 16.97
N SER A 32 3.65 -13.22 17.28
CA SER A 32 2.18 -13.24 17.27
C SER A 32 1.69 -12.36 18.42
N GLY A 33 1.01 -11.25 18.11
CA GLY A 33 0.47 -10.34 19.12
C GLY A 33 -0.84 -9.66 18.74
N THR A 34 -1.36 -9.88 17.53
CA THR A 34 -2.62 -9.24 17.10
C THR A 34 -3.82 -9.69 17.92
N ASP A 35 -3.86 -10.95 18.37
CA ASP A 35 -4.96 -11.41 19.25
C ASP A 35 -5.02 -10.57 20.53
N GLU A 36 -3.86 -10.34 21.15
CA GLU A 36 -3.76 -9.49 22.34
C GLU A 36 -4.12 -8.04 22.03
N LEU A 37 -3.48 -7.44 21.01
CA LEU A 37 -3.59 -6.01 20.74
C LEU A 37 -4.98 -5.60 20.22
N VAL A 38 -5.65 -6.48 19.49
CA VAL A 38 -6.92 -6.17 18.80
C VAL A 38 -8.14 -6.71 19.56
N TYR A 39 -8.04 -7.85 20.24
CA TYR A 39 -9.22 -8.55 20.80
C TYR A 39 -9.22 -8.74 22.31
N GLU A 40 -8.06 -9.02 22.92
CA GLU A 40 -8.00 -9.33 24.35
C GLU A 40 -7.75 -8.10 25.23
N ARG A 41 -7.26 -7.02 24.62
CA ARG A 41 -7.00 -5.73 25.27
C ARG A 41 -7.88 -4.66 24.64
N ASP A 42 -8.28 -3.69 25.46
CA ASP A 42 -9.04 -2.54 24.98
C ASP A 42 -8.07 -1.57 24.27
N PRO A 43 -8.16 -1.39 22.94
CA PRO A 43 -7.39 -0.36 22.26
C PRO A 43 -7.87 1.02 22.72
N PRO A 44 -6.98 2.04 22.73
CA PRO A 44 -7.39 3.42 22.99
C PRO A 44 -8.46 3.88 21.98
N GLU A 45 -9.31 4.81 22.40
CA GLU A 45 -10.49 5.27 21.61
C GLU A 45 -10.13 5.71 20.19
N ILE A 46 -8.97 6.36 20.00
CA ILE A 46 -8.50 6.79 18.68
C ILE A 46 -8.21 5.63 17.71
N LEU A 47 -7.91 4.43 18.25
CA LEU A 47 -7.73 3.20 17.48
C LEU A 47 -9.01 2.35 17.39
N ALA A 48 -10.08 2.73 18.09
CA ALA A 48 -11.34 2.00 18.02
C ALA A 48 -11.88 2.01 16.58
N ASP A 49 -12.28 0.84 16.09
CA ASP A 49 -12.69 0.59 14.70
C ASP A 49 -11.65 0.97 13.62
N ARG A 50 -10.40 1.23 14.03
CA ARG A 50 -9.28 1.64 13.18
C ARG A 50 -8.03 0.79 13.39
N LEU A 51 -8.18 -0.30 14.13
CA LEU A 51 -7.15 -1.29 14.39
C LEU A 51 -7.74 -2.65 14.04
N ASP A 52 -7.25 -3.26 12.98
CA ASP A 52 -7.55 -4.65 12.63
C ASP A 52 -6.26 -5.47 12.52
N HIS A 53 -6.42 -6.74 12.26
CA HIS A 53 -5.37 -7.70 12.00
C HIS A 53 -5.50 -8.25 10.60
N GLU A 54 -4.39 -8.78 10.10
CA GLU A 54 -4.35 -9.52 8.85
C GLU A 54 -4.35 -11.03 9.10
N LEU A 55 -4.26 -11.83 8.02
CA LEU A 55 -4.22 -13.29 8.13
C LEU A 55 -3.18 -13.80 9.14
N PHE A 56 -1.99 -13.21 9.13
CA PHE A 56 -0.91 -13.58 10.04
C PHE A 56 -1.03 -12.80 11.33
N LYS A 57 -0.94 -13.49 12.48
CA LYS A 57 -1.13 -12.88 13.81
C LYS A 57 -0.03 -11.90 14.26
N PHE A 58 0.90 -11.57 13.37
CA PHE A 58 1.93 -10.56 13.59
C PHE A 58 1.78 -9.38 12.63
N VAL A 59 0.77 -9.37 11.75
CA VAL A 59 0.50 -8.25 10.84
C VAL A 59 -0.74 -7.52 11.35
N ILE A 60 -0.58 -6.24 11.65
CA ILE A 60 -1.63 -5.37 12.16
C ILE A 60 -1.89 -4.25 11.15
N GLU A 61 -3.13 -3.81 11.04
CA GLU A 61 -3.52 -2.72 10.15
C GLU A 61 -4.07 -1.57 10.98
N THR A 62 -3.65 -0.35 10.67
CA THR A 62 -4.23 0.86 11.22
C THR A 62 -4.74 1.79 10.14
N GLN A 63 -5.78 2.54 10.46
CA GLN A 63 -6.42 3.48 9.55
C GLN A 63 -6.57 4.84 10.20
N THR A 64 -6.34 5.92 9.46
CA THR A 64 -6.69 7.27 9.94
C THR A 64 -8.21 7.46 9.95
N PRO A 65 -8.74 8.38 10.79
CA PRO A 65 -10.06 8.94 10.49
C PRO A 65 -10.09 9.59 9.11
N LEU A 66 -11.29 9.88 8.60
CA LEU A 66 -11.45 10.71 7.41
C LEU A 66 -10.77 12.07 7.63
N ILE A 67 -9.79 12.38 6.78
CA ILE A 67 -9.07 13.64 6.79
C ILE A 67 -9.77 14.57 5.78
N GLU A 68 -10.50 15.56 6.29
CA GLU A 68 -11.24 16.50 5.44
C GLU A 68 -10.33 17.53 4.76
N ASP A 69 -9.28 17.96 5.46
CA ASP A 69 -8.29 18.91 4.96
C ASP A 69 -6.94 18.19 4.91
N PRO A 70 -6.34 18.01 3.71
CA PRO A 70 -5.03 17.38 3.53
C PRO A 70 -3.91 17.95 4.41
N ALA A 71 -4.01 19.22 4.82
CA ALA A 71 -3.03 19.83 5.72
C ALA A 71 -2.96 19.12 7.09
N ASN A 72 -4.02 18.43 7.51
CA ASN A 72 -4.09 17.70 8.78
C ASN A 72 -3.59 16.25 8.67
N ALA A 73 -3.23 15.77 7.48
CA ALA A 73 -2.89 14.36 7.26
C ALA A 73 -1.70 13.88 8.10
N ARG A 74 -0.66 14.72 8.25
CA ARG A 74 0.51 14.37 9.08
C ARG A 74 0.14 14.20 10.55
N GLU A 75 -0.68 15.09 11.08
CA GLU A 75 -1.11 15.01 12.49
C GLU A 75 -1.96 13.77 12.73
N ALA A 76 -2.93 13.49 11.86
CA ALA A 76 -3.78 12.31 11.95
C ALA A 76 -2.97 10.99 11.89
N LEU A 77 -2.00 10.90 10.97
CA LEU A 77 -1.11 9.73 10.87
C LEU A 77 -0.29 9.53 12.15
N LEU A 78 0.31 10.60 12.66
CA LEU A 78 1.14 10.52 13.86
C LEU A 78 0.31 10.20 15.10
N GLU A 79 -0.92 10.70 15.22
CA GLU A 79 -1.81 10.37 16.33
C GLU A 79 -2.10 8.85 16.38
N ILE A 80 -2.42 8.25 15.23
CA ILE A 80 -2.64 6.81 15.10
C ILE A 80 -1.37 6.02 15.44
N ARG A 81 -0.22 6.39 14.85
CA ARG A 81 1.06 5.73 15.12
C ARG A 81 1.45 5.80 16.60
N ARG A 82 1.29 6.98 17.23
CA ARG A 82 1.60 7.16 18.65
C ARG A 82 0.71 6.27 19.51
N ALA A 83 -0.60 6.28 19.26
CA ALA A 83 -1.53 5.42 19.98
C ALA A 83 -1.22 3.93 19.81
N LEU A 84 -0.84 3.50 18.59
CA LEU A 84 -0.49 2.12 18.29
C LEU A 84 0.78 1.68 19.02
N VAL A 85 1.85 2.48 18.93
CA VAL A 85 3.12 2.17 19.60
C VAL A 85 2.96 2.16 21.11
N ASP A 86 2.31 3.18 21.69
CA ASP A 86 2.03 3.24 23.12
C ASP A 86 1.20 2.03 23.59
N HIS A 87 0.23 1.58 22.79
CA HIS A 87 -0.58 0.39 23.07
C HIS A 87 0.25 -0.88 23.02
N ALA A 88 1.05 -1.05 21.98
CA ALA A 88 1.94 -2.20 21.84
C ALA A 88 2.95 -2.30 23.00
N GLU A 89 3.61 -1.20 23.35
CA GLU A 89 4.63 -1.17 24.40
C GLU A 89 4.06 -1.49 25.78
N ARG A 90 2.87 -0.98 26.11
CA ARG A 90 2.16 -1.33 27.36
C ARG A 90 1.88 -2.84 27.49
N HIS A 91 1.82 -3.55 26.37
CA HIS A 91 1.54 -4.97 26.31
C HIS A 91 2.78 -5.82 25.96
N GLY A 92 3.98 -5.23 26.01
CA GLY A 92 5.24 -5.96 25.84
C GLY A 92 5.63 -6.24 24.39
N PHE A 93 5.02 -5.52 23.45
CA PHE A 93 5.32 -5.60 22.02
C PHE A 93 5.96 -4.30 21.52
N ARG A 94 6.60 -4.37 20.36
CA ARG A 94 6.99 -3.21 19.55
C ARG A 94 6.37 -3.33 18.16
N ILE A 95 6.42 -2.25 17.39
CA ILE A 95 5.87 -2.21 16.02
C ILE A 95 6.98 -1.88 15.03
N ALA A 96 7.07 -2.66 13.95
CA ALA A 96 7.99 -2.45 12.84
C ALA A 96 7.22 -2.23 11.52
N ALA A 97 7.78 -1.47 10.59
CA ALA A 97 7.19 -1.22 9.28
C ALA A 97 8.20 -1.44 8.15
N ALA A 98 7.81 -2.27 7.19
CA ALA A 98 8.53 -2.60 5.97
C ALA A 98 7.56 -3.23 4.98
N GLY A 99 7.95 -3.46 3.72
CA GLY A 99 7.10 -4.23 2.80
C GLY A 99 6.99 -5.72 3.19
N LEU A 100 8.06 -6.24 3.78
CA LEU A 100 8.20 -7.58 4.35
C LEU A 100 9.16 -7.47 5.53
N HIS A 101 8.88 -8.18 6.61
CA HIS A 101 9.83 -8.27 7.70
C HIS A 101 11.02 -9.17 7.29
N PRO A 102 12.28 -8.70 7.35
CA PRO A 102 13.42 -9.39 6.72
C PRO A 102 13.76 -10.75 7.37
N LEU A 103 13.40 -10.91 8.65
CA LEU A 103 13.62 -12.13 9.42
C LEU A 103 12.35 -12.99 9.58
N ALA A 104 11.23 -12.62 8.95
CA ALA A 104 10.02 -13.44 9.01
C ALA A 104 10.21 -14.73 8.25
N LYS A 105 9.87 -15.84 8.91
CA LYS A 105 9.77 -17.17 8.33
C LYS A 105 8.33 -17.62 8.41
N TRP A 106 7.59 -17.42 7.33
CA TRP A 106 6.13 -17.59 7.32
C TRP A 106 5.67 -18.97 7.81
N ARG A 107 6.46 -20.04 7.65
CA ARG A 107 6.13 -21.39 8.12
C ARG A 107 6.15 -21.54 9.65
N GLU A 108 6.83 -20.64 10.34
CA GLU A 108 6.96 -20.62 11.80
C GLU A 108 5.93 -19.67 12.45
N LEU A 109 5.18 -18.90 11.65
CA LEU A 109 4.26 -17.86 12.11
C LEU A 109 2.81 -18.36 12.14
N GLU A 110 2.03 -17.82 13.07
CA GLU A 110 0.65 -18.22 13.28
C GLU A 110 -0.33 -17.51 12.35
N HIS A 111 -1.35 -18.24 11.90
CA HIS A 111 -2.49 -17.67 11.20
C HIS A 111 -3.65 -17.39 12.18
N ALA A 112 -4.41 -16.34 11.90
CA ALA A 112 -5.67 -16.05 12.54
C ALA A 112 -6.67 -17.19 12.30
N GLU A 113 -7.41 -17.56 13.35
CA GLU A 113 -8.29 -18.72 13.33
C GLU A 113 -9.76 -18.41 13.02
N LYS A 114 -10.07 -17.14 12.74
CA LYS A 114 -11.45 -16.71 12.48
C LYS A 114 -12.02 -17.39 11.23
N PRO A 115 -13.35 -17.62 11.17
CA PRO A 115 -13.97 -18.28 10.02
C PRO A 115 -13.64 -17.65 8.66
N ARG A 116 -13.56 -16.31 8.58
CA ARG A 116 -13.21 -15.59 7.34
C ARG A 116 -11.83 -16.01 6.80
N TYR A 117 -10.82 -16.07 7.66
CA TYR A 117 -9.46 -16.43 7.27
C TYR A 117 -9.31 -17.91 6.95
N ARG A 118 -10.00 -18.79 7.69
CA ARG A 118 -10.04 -20.23 7.37
C ARG A 118 -10.65 -20.47 5.98
N ALA A 119 -11.73 -19.76 5.65
CA ALA A 119 -12.34 -19.83 4.32
C ALA A 119 -11.41 -19.28 3.23
N GLN A 120 -10.69 -18.18 3.51
CA GLN A 120 -9.73 -17.60 2.58
C GLN A 120 -8.53 -18.53 2.32
N LEU A 121 -7.97 -19.15 3.36
CA LEU A 121 -6.91 -20.16 3.25
C LEU A 121 -7.37 -21.37 2.43
N ASP A 122 -8.57 -21.89 2.69
CA ASP A 122 -9.12 -23.03 1.94
C ASP A 122 -9.33 -22.71 0.46
N ARG A 123 -9.76 -21.48 0.16
CA ARG A 123 -10.03 -21.06 -1.23
C ARG A 123 -8.75 -20.74 -2.01
N ILE A 124 -7.81 -20.01 -1.41
CA ILE A 124 -6.64 -19.49 -2.11
C ILE A 124 -5.44 -20.44 -2.01
N GLN A 125 -5.36 -21.26 -0.95
CA GLN A 125 -4.32 -22.25 -0.73
C GLN A 125 -2.92 -21.60 -0.67
N TYR A 126 -1.91 -22.29 -1.17
CA TYR A 126 -0.49 -22.02 -0.94
C TYR A 126 -0.05 -20.55 -1.11
N PRO A 127 -0.55 -19.76 -2.09
CA PRO A 127 -0.28 -18.33 -2.15
C PRO A 127 -0.63 -17.55 -0.88
N GLN A 128 -1.77 -17.84 -0.24
CA GLN A 128 -2.22 -17.15 0.97
C GLN A 128 -1.44 -17.58 2.21
N HIS A 129 -1.05 -18.85 2.28
CA HIS A 129 -0.21 -19.39 3.37
C HIS A 129 1.17 -18.72 3.52
N ARG A 130 1.60 -17.92 2.54
CA ARG A 130 2.90 -17.23 2.56
C ARG A 130 2.79 -15.70 2.49
N ASN A 131 1.57 -15.16 2.59
CA ASN A 131 1.32 -13.74 2.41
C ASN A 131 1.59 -12.94 3.70
N THR A 132 2.84 -12.57 3.92
CA THR A 132 3.29 -11.76 5.08
C THR A 132 3.54 -10.29 4.71
N THR A 133 2.79 -9.77 3.74
CA THR A 133 3.00 -8.44 3.17
C THR A 133 2.45 -7.35 4.07
N ALA A 134 3.12 -6.19 4.06
CA ALA A 134 2.64 -4.97 4.71
C ALA A 134 2.85 -3.77 3.77
N GLY A 135 1.85 -2.91 3.60
CA GLY A 135 1.88 -1.74 2.72
C GLY A 135 1.39 -0.46 3.37
N VAL A 136 1.44 0.60 2.57
CA VAL A 136 0.73 1.85 2.82
C VAL A 136 -0.32 2.00 1.74
N HIS A 137 -1.57 2.26 2.14
CA HIS A 137 -2.65 2.58 1.21
C HIS A 137 -3.05 4.05 1.38
N VAL A 138 -3.22 4.74 0.26
CA VAL A 138 -3.70 6.14 0.25
C VAL A 138 -5.01 6.19 -0.51
N HIS A 139 -6.05 6.63 0.19
CA HIS A 139 -7.35 6.93 -0.37
C HIS A 139 -7.47 8.42 -0.63
N VAL A 140 -7.85 8.79 -1.86
CA VAL A 140 -8.20 10.16 -2.22
C VAL A 140 -9.66 10.20 -2.66
N GLY A 141 -10.46 11.05 -2.03
CA GLY A 141 -11.87 11.24 -2.34
C GLY A 141 -12.08 11.76 -3.75
N VAL A 142 -13.06 11.20 -4.45
CA VAL A 142 -13.48 11.63 -5.78
C VAL A 142 -14.99 11.84 -5.77
N ASP A 143 -15.44 12.92 -6.40
CA ASP A 143 -16.83 13.39 -6.39
C ASP A 143 -17.68 12.92 -7.58
N ASP A 144 -17.14 12.01 -8.40
CA ASP A 144 -17.84 11.37 -9.50
C ASP A 144 -17.30 9.95 -9.74
N ALA A 145 -18.20 9.01 -9.99
CA ALA A 145 -17.88 7.59 -10.09
C ALA A 145 -17.15 7.24 -11.43
N ASP A 146 -17.54 7.87 -12.53
CA ASP A 146 -16.87 7.70 -13.83
C ASP A 146 -15.50 8.38 -13.82
N LYS A 147 -15.40 9.55 -13.19
CA LYS A 147 -14.14 10.23 -12.89
C LYS A 147 -13.20 9.32 -12.10
N ALA A 148 -13.68 8.65 -11.05
CA ALA A 148 -12.86 7.73 -10.26
C ALA A 148 -12.29 6.57 -11.10
N VAL A 149 -13.10 5.98 -11.99
CA VAL A 149 -12.61 4.94 -12.93
C VAL A 149 -11.60 5.51 -13.92
N TRP A 150 -11.84 6.70 -14.47
CA TRP A 150 -10.92 7.36 -15.39
C TRP A 150 -9.57 7.63 -14.72
N ILE A 151 -9.58 8.17 -13.50
CA ILE A 151 -8.37 8.44 -12.70
C ILE A 151 -7.64 7.12 -12.42
N ALA A 152 -8.35 6.08 -11.96
CA ALA A 152 -7.74 4.77 -11.70
C ALA A 152 -7.08 4.17 -12.95
N ASN A 153 -7.66 4.39 -14.13
CA ASN A 153 -7.06 3.95 -15.39
C ASN A 153 -5.75 4.69 -15.72
N GLU A 154 -5.66 6.01 -15.47
CA GLU A 154 -4.43 6.78 -15.68
C GLU A 154 -3.34 6.43 -14.67
N LEU A 155 -3.74 6.27 -13.40
CA LEU A 155 -2.82 5.93 -12.30
C LEU A 155 -2.05 4.64 -12.52
N ARG A 156 -2.53 3.72 -13.38
CA ARG A 156 -1.81 2.49 -13.73
C ARG A 156 -0.39 2.74 -14.27
N TRP A 157 -0.14 3.85 -14.97
CA TRP A 157 1.22 4.21 -15.40
C TRP A 157 2.06 4.78 -14.25
N TYR A 158 1.41 5.40 -13.26
CA TYR A 158 2.05 6.09 -12.14
C TYR A 158 2.37 5.19 -10.95
N VAL A 159 1.59 4.13 -10.71
CA VAL A 159 1.81 3.25 -9.55
C VAL A 159 3.20 2.56 -9.52
N PRO A 160 3.86 2.22 -10.65
CA PRO A 160 5.25 1.75 -10.63
C PRO A 160 6.25 2.79 -10.09
N ILE A 161 5.99 4.08 -10.24
CA ILE A 161 6.86 5.15 -9.70
C ILE A 161 6.82 5.11 -8.18
N MET A 162 5.61 5.05 -7.59
CA MET A 162 5.44 4.93 -6.15
C MET A 162 6.07 3.64 -5.60
N LEU A 163 5.91 2.52 -6.31
CA LEU A 163 6.55 1.25 -5.94
C LEU A 163 8.08 1.34 -5.96
N ALA A 164 8.65 1.98 -6.98
CA ALA A 164 10.10 2.13 -7.11
C ALA A 164 10.69 2.97 -5.97
N LEU A 165 10.01 4.08 -5.61
CA LEU A 165 10.42 4.99 -4.55
C LEU A 165 10.27 4.36 -3.16
N SER A 166 9.17 3.63 -2.93
CA SER A 166 8.83 3.02 -1.64
C SER A 166 9.56 1.71 -1.35
N ALA A 167 10.22 1.09 -2.33
CA ALA A 167 10.78 -0.25 -2.22
C ALA A 167 11.61 -0.46 -0.92
N ASN A 168 11.07 -1.28 -0.03
CA ASN A 168 11.54 -1.47 1.34
C ASN A 168 11.33 -2.92 1.81
N SER A 169 11.52 -3.89 0.90
CA SER A 169 11.33 -5.32 1.20
C SER A 169 12.23 -6.26 0.37
N PRO A 170 13.56 -6.14 0.47
CA PRO A 170 14.48 -6.94 -0.33
C PRO A 170 14.58 -8.42 0.11
N TYR A 171 14.19 -8.73 1.34
CA TYR A 171 14.32 -10.05 1.96
C TYR A 171 12.98 -10.80 2.02
N TRP A 172 13.01 -12.11 1.78
CA TRP A 172 11.88 -13.02 2.03
C TRP A 172 12.38 -14.37 2.55
N ASP A 173 11.76 -14.88 3.63
CA ASP A 173 12.11 -16.15 4.29
C ASP A 173 13.61 -16.23 4.66
N GLY A 174 14.22 -15.09 5.02
CA GLY A 174 15.64 -14.97 5.37
C GLY A 174 16.62 -14.86 4.19
N PHE A 175 16.13 -14.74 2.95
CA PHE A 175 16.97 -14.65 1.75
C PHE A 175 16.86 -13.28 1.09
N ASP A 176 17.99 -12.72 0.64
CA ASP A 176 17.98 -11.60 -0.30
C ASP A 176 17.43 -12.09 -1.64
N THR A 177 16.30 -11.55 -2.05
CA THR A 177 15.58 -11.98 -3.25
C THR A 177 16.19 -11.43 -4.54
N GLY A 178 17.09 -10.45 -4.42
CA GLY A 178 17.56 -9.65 -5.55
C GLY A 178 16.54 -8.62 -6.07
N LEU A 179 15.36 -8.52 -5.43
CA LEU A 179 14.35 -7.49 -5.69
C LEU A 179 14.53 -6.32 -4.71
N GLN A 180 14.06 -5.13 -5.08
CA GLN A 180 13.96 -4.00 -4.15
C GLN A 180 12.65 -4.07 -3.34
N SER A 181 11.55 -4.47 -4.00
CA SER A 181 10.29 -4.85 -3.32
C SER A 181 9.92 -6.28 -3.68
N ALA A 182 10.22 -7.23 -2.79
CA ALA A 182 9.71 -8.59 -2.94
C ALA A 182 8.24 -8.69 -2.53
N ARG A 183 7.76 -7.77 -1.67
CA ARG A 183 6.34 -7.63 -1.29
C ARG A 183 5.45 -7.66 -2.52
N ALA A 184 5.73 -6.77 -3.48
CA ALA A 184 4.91 -6.62 -4.68
C ALA A 184 4.77 -7.94 -5.45
N LYS A 185 5.87 -8.72 -5.57
CA LYS A 185 5.83 -9.98 -6.31
C LYS A 185 5.17 -11.12 -5.55
N LEU A 186 5.32 -11.15 -4.22
CA LEU A 186 4.66 -12.16 -3.40
C LEU A 186 3.15 -11.96 -3.40
N PHE A 187 2.71 -10.71 -3.25
CA PHE A 187 1.30 -10.29 -3.25
C PHE A 187 0.63 -10.65 -4.58
N GLU A 188 1.29 -10.38 -5.72
CA GLU A 188 0.82 -10.80 -7.06
C GLU A 188 0.59 -12.30 -7.24
N GLY A 189 1.09 -13.14 -6.33
CA GLY A 189 0.78 -14.56 -6.34
C GLY A 189 -0.65 -14.90 -5.90
N LEU A 190 -1.36 -13.94 -5.31
CA LEU A 190 -2.76 -14.06 -4.93
C LEU A 190 -3.67 -13.83 -6.16
N PRO A 191 -4.88 -14.43 -6.20
CA PRO A 191 -5.85 -14.14 -7.24
C PRO A 191 -6.27 -12.65 -7.19
N ASN A 192 -6.78 -12.11 -8.29
CA ASN A 192 -7.35 -10.74 -8.35
C ASN A 192 -6.39 -9.62 -7.87
N THR A 193 -5.08 -9.84 -8.01
CA THR A 193 -4.05 -8.96 -7.44
C THR A 193 -3.17 -8.33 -8.52
N GLY A 194 -2.67 -7.13 -8.23
CA GLY A 194 -1.69 -6.43 -9.07
C GLY A 194 -2.33 -5.44 -10.04
N MET A 195 -1.71 -5.25 -11.21
CA MET A 195 -2.13 -4.19 -12.13
C MET A 195 -3.56 -4.43 -12.66
N PRO A 196 -4.51 -3.51 -12.45
CA PRO A 196 -5.87 -3.65 -12.96
C PRO A 196 -5.90 -3.51 -14.50
N THR A 197 -6.88 -4.16 -15.13
CA THR A 197 -7.20 -3.94 -16.54
C THR A 197 -7.95 -2.62 -16.73
N TYR A 198 -7.98 -2.11 -17.97
CA TYR A 198 -8.74 -0.92 -18.31
C TYR A 198 -10.25 -1.17 -18.13
N PHE A 199 -10.96 -0.21 -17.53
CA PHE A 199 -12.42 -0.16 -17.48
C PHE A 199 -12.92 1.07 -18.25
N GLU A 200 -14.00 0.94 -19.02
CA GLU A 200 -14.49 2.04 -19.86
C GLU A 200 -15.16 3.15 -19.05
N ASP A 201 -15.93 2.76 -18.04
CA ASP A 201 -16.74 3.60 -17.18
C ASP A 201 -17.01 2.88 -15.84
N PHE A 202 -17.67 3.55 -14.90
CA PHE A 202 -18.09 2.98 -13.62
C PHE A 202 -19.01 1.78 -13.80
N ASP A 203 -19.92 1.84 -14.76
CA ASP A 203 -20.85 0.75 -15.06
C ASP A 203 -20.11 -0.54 -15.48
N ALA A 204 -19.00 -0.45 -16.23
CA ALA A 204 -18.15 -1.57 -16.58
C ALA A 204 -17.44 -2.16 -15.36
N PHE A 205 -16.94 -1.28 -14.46
CA PHE A 205 -16.31 -1.70 -13.22
C PHE A 205 -17.32 -2.38 -12.27
N ASP A 206 -18.49 -1.79 -12.03
CA ASP A 206 -19.57 -2.37 -11.20
C ASP A 206 -20.04 -3.71 -11.78
N ARG A 207 -20.20 -3.84 -13.11
CA ARG A 207 -20.54 -5.14 -13.73
C ARG A 207 -19.47 -6.20 -13.46
N PHE A 208 -18.20 -5.84 -13.48
CA PHE A 208 -17.10 -6.75 -13.17
C PHE A 208 -17.10 -7.15 -11.69
N GLU A 209 -17.13 -6.19 -10.77
CA GLU A 209 -17.18 -6.44 -9.32
C GLU A 209 -18.40 -7.33 -8.95
N ARG A 210 -19.58 -7.00 -9.48
CA ARG A 210 -20.78 -7.82 -9.32
C ARG A 210 -20.63 -9.23 -9.85
N ARG A 211 -19.91 -9.40 -10.96
CA ARG A 211 -19.67 -10.75 -11.48
C ARG A 211 -18.82 -11.53 -10.50
N MET A 212 -17.75 -10.93 -9.99
CA MET A 212 -16.81 -11.56 -9.06
C MET A 212 -17.50 -11.99 -7.76
N LEU A 213 -18.36 -11.14 -7.19
CA LEU A 213 -19.16 -11.46 -6.00
C LEU A 213 -20.20 -12.55 -6.30
N ALA A 214 -20.94 -12.44 -7.41
CA ALA A 214 -22.03 -13.35 -7.72
C ALA A 214 -21.57 -14.77 -8.12
N THR A 215 -20.28 -14.95 -8.45
CA THR A 215 -19.69 -16.25 -8.76
C THR A 215 -18.80 -16.78 -7.63
N ASP A 216 -18.83 -16.15 -6.44
CA ASP A 216 -17.99 -16.48 -5.29
C ASP A 216 -16.47 -16.45 -5.60
N SER A 217 -16.07 -15.72 -6.65
CA SER A 217 -14.66 -15.48 -6.99
C SER A 217 -13.99 -14.54 -5.99
N ILE A 218 -14.79 -13.70 -5.34
CA ILE A 218 -14.45 -12.90 -4.15
C ILE A 218 -15.60 -13.01 -3.15
N ASN A 219 -15.27 -13.06 -1.86
CA ASN A 219 -16.25 -13.01 -0.77
C ASN A 219 -16.76 -11.58 -0.61
N ASP A 220 -15.85 -10.62 -0.61
CA ASP A 220 -16.10 -9.20 -0.47
C ASP A 220 -15.28 -8.41 -1.50
N ARG A 221 -15.67 -7.16 -1.72
CA ARG A 221 -15.04 -6.26 -2.70
C ARG A 221 -13.57 -5.94 -2.37
N GLY A 222 -13.20 -6.00 -1.10
CA GLY A 222 -11.84 -5.79 -0.62
C GLY A 222 -10.86 -6.81 -1.19
N GLU A 223 -11.34 -8.01 -1.56
CA GLU A 223 -10.53 -9.04 -2.22
C GLU A 223 -10.24 -8.79 -3.72
N LEU A 224 -10.58 -7.59 -4.24
CA LEU A 224 -9.98 -7.04 -5.45
C LEU A 224 -8.69 -6.30 -5.09
N TRP A 225 -7.60 -7.03 -4.85
CA TRP A 225 -6.31 -6.50 -4.41
C TRP A 225 -5.50 -5.83 -5.53
N TYR A 226 -6.12 -4.95 -6.30
CA TYR A 226 -5.46 -4.22 -7.35
C TYR A 226 -4.49 -3.17 -6.81
N ASP A 227 -3.44 -2.87 -7.57
CA ASP A 227 -2.44 -1.85 -7.25
C ASP A 227 -3.05 -0.44 -7.13
N VAL A 228 -4.15 -0.22 -7.85
CA VAL A 228 -5.03 0.95 -7.78
C VAL A 228 -6.46 0.54 -8.06
N ARG A 229 -7.46 1.12 -7.37
CA ARG A 229 -8.87 0.86 -7.66
C ARG A 229 -9.79 2.01 -7.22
N PRO A 230 -10.96 2.18 -7.85
CA PRO A 230 -12.08 2.89 -7.24
C PRO A 230 -12.56 2.10 -6.01
N HIS A 231 -12.69 2.77 -4.86
CA HIS A 231 -13.24 2.18 -3.64
C HIS A 231 -14.71 2.58 -3.49
N THR A 232 -15.59 1.67 -3.90
CA THR A 232 -17.03 1.93 -4.07
C THR A 232 -17.82 2.09 -2.77
N GLU A 233 -17.20 1.81 -1.63
CA GLU A 233 -17.77 2.09 -0.31
C GLU A 233 -17.44 3.51 0.17
N HIS A 234 -16.20 3.95 -0.07
CA HIS A 234 -15.68 5.22 0.46
C HIS A 234 -15.78 6.37 -0.55
N GLY A 235 -16.07 6.09 -1.83
CA GLY A 235 -16.09 7.12 -2.87
C GLY A 235 -14.69 7.67 -3.16
N THR A 236 -13.68 6.81 -3.10
CA THR A 236 -12.26 7.21 -3.26
C THR A 236 -11.62 6.48 -4.42
N VAL A 237 -10.47 6.97 -4.88
CA VAL A 237 -9.48 6.16 -5.60
C VAL A 237 -8.39 5.78 -4.60
N GLU A 238 -8.07 4.50 -4.55
CA GLU A 238 -7.16 3.91 -3.58
C GLU A 238 -5.88 3.44 -4.26
N LEU A 239 -4.72 3.92 -3.80
CA LEU A 239 -3.38 3.54 -4.24
C LEU A 239 -2.74 2.60 -3.22
N ARG A 240 -2.35 1.39 -3.64
CA ARG A 240 -1.96 0.29 -2.74
C ARG A 240 -0.54 -0.27 -2.96
N THR A 241 0.20 0.35 -3.88
CA THR A 241 1.52 -0.14 -4.28
C THR A 241 2.66 0.09 -3.28
N PRO A 242 2.68 1.17 -2.45
CA PRO A 242 3.81 1.38 -1.57
C PRO A 242 4.06 0.24 -0.57
N ASP A 243 5.33 -0.13 -0.39
CA ASP A 243 5.76 -0.94 0.74
C ASP A 243 5.57 -0.17 2.06
N GLY A 244 5.36 -0.86 3.18
CA GLY A 244 5.34 -0.24 4.52
C GLY A 244 6.60 0.56 4.84
N GLN A 245 6.45 1.69 5.56
CA GLN A 245 7.54 2.64 5.86
C GLN A 245 7.60 2.97 7.34
N ALA A 246 8.78 2.83 7.96
CA ALA A 246 8.97 3.24 9.35
C ALA A 246 9.00 4.78 9.51
N ASP A 247 9.61 5.48 8.56
CA ASP A 247 9.71 6.95 8.57
C ASP A 247 8.38 7.60 8.11
N PRO A 248 7.70 8.38 8.96
CA PRO A 248 6.42 9.02 8.60
C PRO A 248 6.57 10.05 7.49
N ASP A 249 7.74 10.68 7.32
CA ASP A 249 7.94 11.66 6.25
C ASP A 249 7.96 10.99 4.87
N ILE A 250 8.36 9.72 4.78
CA ILE A 250 8.26 8.94 3.53
C ILE A 250 6.79 8.62 3.23
N VAL A 251 5.99 8.24 4.24
CA VAL A 251 4.54 8.04 4.07
C VAL A 251 3.89 9.33 3.58
N MET A 252 4.21 10.46 4.21
CA MET A 252 3.65 11.76 3.84
C MET A 252 4.05 12.21 2.44
N ALA A 253 5.24 11.86 1.95
CA ALA A 253 5.62 12.10 0.56
C ALA A 253 4.72 11.35 -0.44
N PHE A 254 4.30 10.12 -0.11
CA PHE A 254 3.35 9.37 -0.93
C PHE A 254 1.92 9.88 -0.82
N VAL A 255 1.51 10.37 0.35
CA VAL A 255 0.20 11.02 0.54
C VAL A 255 0.12 12.32 -0.25
N GLU A 256 1.15 13.18 -0.17
CA GLU A 256 1.25 14.42 -0.95
C GLU A 256 1.17 14.14 -2.45
N TYR A 257 1.97 13.18 -2.94
CA TYR A 257 1.99 12.84 -4.36
C TYR A 257 0.68 12.22 -4.83
N ALA A 258 0.10 11.28 -4.07
CA ALA A 258 -1.19 10.67 -4.39
C ALA A 258 -2.30 11.73 -4.47
N HIS A 259 -2.37 12.63 -3.49
CA HIS A 259 -3.34 13.71 -3.45
C HIS A 259 -3.19 14.64 -4.67
N ALA A 260 -2.00 15.20 -4.87
CA ALA A 260 -1.74 16.14 -5.97
C ALA A 260 -1.95 15.50 -7.35
N LEU A 261 -1.56 14.24 -7.51
CA LEU A 261 -1.74 13.51 -8.76
C LEU A 261 -3.22 13.23 -9.05
N VAL A 262 -4.01 12.83 -8.04
CA VAL A 262 -5.45 12.59 -8.21
C VAL A 262 -6.20 13.89 -8.52
N GLU A 263 -5.88 15.00 -7.84
CA GLU A 263 -6.44 16.33 -8.14
C GLU A 263 -6.12 16.75 -9.59
N ALA A 264 -4.86 16.65 -10.01
CA ALA A 264 -4.46 17.00 -11.38
C ALA A 264 -5.15 16.11 -12.44
N LEU A 265 -5.30 14.81 -12.18
CA LEU A 265 -6.02 13.90 -13.06
C LEU A 265 -7.54 14.18 -13.08
N ALA A 266 -8.11 14.63 -11.96
CA ALA A 266 -9.50 15.08 -11.92
C ALA A 266 -9.71 16.32 -12.80
N GLU A 267 -8.79 17.29 -12.78
CA GLU A 267 -8.81 18.43 -13.70
C GLU A 267 -8.71 17.99 -15.17
N GLU A 268 -7.80 17.07 -15.50
CA GLU A 268 -7.67 16.51 -16.85
C GLU A 268 -8.96 15.83 -17.34
N TYR A 269 -9.69 15.14 -16.44
CA TYR A 269 -10.99 14.53 -16.74
C TYR A 269 -12.06 15.58 -17.07
N GLU A 270 -12.15 16.65 -16.27
CA GLU A 270 -13.12 17.75 -16.49
C GLU A 270 -12.85 18.49 -17.80
N ASP A 271 -11.58 18.60 -18.20
CA ASP A 271 -11.16 19.16 -19.48
C ASP A 271 -11.46 18.23 -20.68
N GLY A 272 -11.97 17.01 -20.43
CA GLY A 272 -12.33 16.05 -21.46
C GLY A 272 -11.13 15.33 -22.08
N THR A 273 -10.02 15.23 -21.35
CA THR A 273 -8.81 14.54 -21.82
C THR A 273 -9.13 13.04 -22.03
N PRO A 274 -8.79 12.46 -23.20
CA PRO A 274 -9.01 11.05 -23.42
C PRO A 274 -8.07 10.19 -22.56
N ASN A 275 -8.62 9.11 -22.00
CA ASN A 275 -7.84 8.16 -21.21
C ASN A 275 -6.78 7.42 -22.06
N SER A 276 -5.61 7.18 -21.46
CA SER A 276 -4.54 6.36 -22.00
C SER A 276 -4.97 4.89 -22.12
N ARG A 277 -4.94 4.36 -23.35
CA ARG A 277 -5.29 2.95 -23.62
C ARG A 277 -4.06 2.04 -23.60
N HIS A 278 -3.20 2.24 -22.61
CA HIS A 278 -2.00 1.41 -22.44
C HIS A 278 -2.37 -0.05 -22.22
N ARG A 279 -1.65 -0.91 -22.94
CA ARG A 279 -1.72 -2.36 -22.73
C ARG A 279 -1.21 -2.71 -21.34
N ARG A 280 -1.94 -3.58 -20.65
CA ARG A 280 -1.57 -4.06 -19.30
C ARG A 280 -0.16 -4.64 -19.27
N GLU A 281 0.28 -5.31 -20.33
CA GLU A 281 1.60 -5.94 -20.39
C GLU A 281 2.76 -4.92 -20.32
N LEU A 282 2.57 -3.69 -20.83
CA LEU A 282 3.58 -2.63 -20.73
C LEU A 282 3.60 -2.02 -19.31
N LEU A 283 2.43 -1.94 -18.68
CA LEU A 283 2.28 -1.51 -17.30
C LEU A 283 2.88 -2.53 -16.32
N ASP A 284 2.68 -3.82 -16.57
CA ASP A 284 3.29 -4.94 -15.85
C ASP A 284 4.82 -4.92 -15.98
N GLU A 285 5.35 -4.59 -17.17
CA GLU A 285 6.80 -4.41 -17.38
C GLU A 285 7.34 -3.22 -16.55
N ASN A 286 6.65 -2.07 -16.53
CA ASN A 286 7.04 -0.95 -15.68
C ASN A 286 7.01 -1.33 -14.20
N LYS A 287 6.00 -2.08 -13.76
CA LYS A 287 5.92 -2.61 -12.39
C LYS A 287 7.08 -3.56 -12.08
N TRP A 288 7.43 -4.46 -13.01
CA TRP A 288 8.59 -5.35 -12.86
C TRP A 288 9.90 -4.55 -12.68
N ARG A 289 10.10 -3.51 -13.50
CA ARG A 289 11.28 -2.64 -13.38
C ARG A 289 11.32 -1.90 -12.05
N ALA A 290 10.19 -1.38 -11.59
CA ALA A 290 10.07 -0.75 -10.28
C ALA A 290 10.49 -1.70 -9.15
N LEU A 291 9.87 -2.88 -9.06
CA LEU A 291 10.14 -3.82 -7.97
C LEU A 291 11.53 -4.43 -8.04
N ARG A 292 12.14 -4.53 -9.23
CA ARG A 292 13.47 -5.12 -9.42
C ARG A 292 14.60 -4.13 -9.21
N TYR A 293 14.45 -2.88 -9.66
CA TYR A 293 15.54 -1.90 -9.70
C TYR A 293 15.34 -0.72 -8.74
N GLY A 294 14.12 -0.49 -8.22
CA GLY A 294 13.85 0.57 -7.23
C GLY A 294 14.28 1.93 -7.76
N HIS A 295 15.11 2.65 -7.01
CA HIS A 295 15.58 3.98 -7.39
C HIS A 295 16.40 4.04 -8.70
N GLU A 296 16.95 2.91 -9.15
CA GLU A 296 17.70 2.78 -10.40
C GLU A 296 16.79 2.39 -11.60
N ALA A 297 15.48 2.37 -11.43
CA ALA A 297 14.55 1.97 -12.47
C ALA A 297 14.43 3.01 -13.60
N SER A 298 14.18 2.50 -14.80
CA SER A 298 13.73 3.27 -15.97
C SER A 298 12.44 2.68 -16.51
N PHE A 299 11.46 3.50 -16.84
CA PHE A 299 10.14 3.08 -17.27
C PHE A 299 9.97 3.25 -18.78
N ILE A 300 9.15 2.41 -19.41
CA ILE A 300 8.57 2.74 -20.71
C ILE A 300 7.75 4.02 -20.50
N ASP A 301 8.08 5.08 -21.25
CA ASP A 301 7.45 6.39 -21.05
C ASP A 301 5.96 6.37 -21.42
N ARG A 302 5.23 7.40 -20.99
CA ARG A 302 3.76 7.50 -21.11
C ARG A 302 3.29 7.61 -22.56
N ASP A 303 4.13 8.07 -23.48
CA ASP A 303 3.85 8.07 -24.92
C ASP A 303 4.21 6.74 -25.62
N LEU A 304 4.77 5.79 -24.85
CA LEU A 304 5.30 4.51 -25.29
C LEU A 304 6.50 4.61 -26.25
N ASP A 305 7.18 5.76 -26.29
CA ASP A 305 8.43 5.95 -27.02
C ASP A 305 9.62 5.95 -26.07
N GLY A 306 10.55 5.01 -26.28
CA GLY A 306 11.75 4.90 -25.47
C GLY A 306 11.51 4.60 -23.98
N THR A 307 12.38 5.16 -23.15
CA THR A 307 12.35 4.98 -21.69
C THR A 307 12.74 6.26 -20.98
N VAL A 308 12.16 6.47 -19.79
CA VAL A 308 12.45 7.59 -18.89
C VAL A 308 12.98 7.07 -17.55
N SER A 309 14.02 7.69 -16.99
CA SER A 309 14.55 7.29 -15.68
C SER A 309 13.62 7.72 -14.54
N LEU A 310 13.67 7.05 -13.39
CA LEU A 310 12.89 7.46 -12.21
C LEU A 310 13.19 8.91 -11.81
N GLY A 311 14.46 9.34 -11.83
CA GLY A 311 14.85 10.70 -11.48
C GLY A 311 14.21 11.75 -12.41
N GLU A 312 14.20 11.52 -13.71
CA GLU A 312 13.54 12.40 -14.68
C GLU A 312 12.02 12.47 -14.46
N VAL A 313 11.38 11.34 -14.13
CA VAL A 313 9.95 11.33 -13.80
C VAL A 313 9.67 12.08 -12.50
N VAL A 314 10.50 11.89 -11.47
CA VAL A 314 10.37 12.58 -10.18
C VAL A 314 10.49 14.10 -10.37
N ASP A 315 11.50 14.57 -11.11
CA ASP A 315 11.67 15.99 -11.41
C ASP A 315 10.46 16.53 -12.19
N ARG A 316 10.02 15.82 -13.24
CA ARG A 316 8.86 16.21 -14.05
C ARG A 316 7.58 16.31 -13.22
N GLU A 317 7.33 15.34 -12.34
CA GLU A 317 6.12 15.32 -11.52
C GLU A 317 6.17 16.37 -10.40
N CYS A 318 7.33 16.60 -9.78
CA CYS A 318 7.50 17.67 -8.79
C CYS A 318 7.24 19.05 -9.42
N ASP A 319 7.81 19.31 -10.61
CA ASP A 319 7.61 20.56 -11.33
C ASP A 319 6.15 20.73 -11.77
N ARG A 320 5.52 19.65 -12.27
CA ARG A 320 4.13 19.68 -12.75
C ARG A 320 3.12 19.88 -11.63
N LEU A 321 3.31 19.21 -10.50
CA LEU A 321 2.35 19.17 -9.40
C LEU A 321 2.65 20.20 -8.29
N GLY A 322 3.83 20.84 -8.32
CA GLY A 322 4.23 21.80 -7.29
C GLY A 322 4.51 21.16 -5.93
N ILE A 323 5.03 19.93 -5.92
CA ILE A 323 5.33 19.14 -4.72
C ILE A 323 6.83 18.84 -4.63
N ASP A 324 7.30 18.35 -3.50
CA ASP A 324 8.73 18.04 -3.29
C ASP A 324 9.01 16.77 -2.47
N GLY A 325 7.99 16.14 -1.88
CA GLY A 325 8.13 14.95 -1.04
C GLY A 325 8.81 13.79 -1.74
N ILE A 326 8.35 13.41 -2.94
CA ILE A 326 8.91 12.29 -3.69
C ILE A 326 10.36 12.54 -4.15
N LYS A 327 10.75 13.80 -4.36
CA LYS A 327 12.14 14.18 -4.65
C LYS A 327 13.03 13.97 -3.43
N ARG A 328 12.57 14.38 -2.24
CA ARG A 328 13.29 14.08 -0.99
C ARG A 328 13.44 12.57 -0.76
N VAL A 329 12.44 11.77 -1.12
CA VAL A 329 12.53 10.30 -1.03
C VAL A 329 13.54 9.74 -2.02
N TYR A 330 13.55 10.23 -3.27
CA TYR A 330 14.49 9.80 -4.30
C TYR A 330 15.96 10.15 -3.98
N GLU A 331 16.21 11.32 -3.38
CA GLU A 331 17.56 11.77 -3.02
C GLU A 331 18.14 11.04 -1.80
N ARG A 332 17.29 10.36 -1.01
CA ARG A 332 17.70 9.50 0.10
C ARG A 332 18.12 8.12 -0.42
N GLU A 333 18.89 7.40 0.39
CA GLU A 333 19.10 5.98 0.14
C GLU A 333 17.76 5.20 0.24
N SER A 334 17.49 4.34 -0.75
CA SER A 334 16.28 3.50 -0.74
C SER A 334 16.21 2.59 0.47
N GLY A 335 14.99 2.30 0.95
CA GLY A 335 14.75 1.41 2.09
C GLY A 335 15.40 0.04 1.89
N ALA A 336 15.25 -0.54 0.70
CA ALA A 336 15.89 -1.81 0.36
C ALA A 336 17.43 -1.76 0.38
N SER A 337 18.06 -0.66 -0.05
CA SER A 337 19.52 -0.50 0.03
C SER A 337 19.98 -0.31 1.48
N LYS A 338 19.25 0.50 2.27
CA LYS A 338 19.49 0.69 3.70
C LYS A 338 19.44 -0.64 4.44
N GLN A 339 18.42 -1.47 4.18
CA GLN A 339 18.29 -2.79 4.81
C GLN A 339 19.47 -3.71 4.50
N ARG A 340 19.87 -3.81 3.23
CA ARG A 340 21.04 -4.61 2.82
C ARG A 340 22.33 -4.13 3.48
N ARG A 341 22.58 -2.82 3.48
CA ARG A 341 23.77 -2.24 4.11
C ARG A 341 23.78 -2.52 5.61
N LEU A 342 22.66 -2.33 6.31
CA LEU A 342 22.59 -2.57 7.76
C LEU A 342 22.84 -4.04 8.09
N LEU A 343 22.27 -4.97 7.32
CA LEU A 343 22.52 -6.39 7.53
C LEU A 343 24.01 -6.75 7.36
N ASP A 344 24.64 -6.22 6.31
CA ASP A 344 26.05 -6.49 5.99
C ASP A 344 27.02 -5.85 7.01
N THR A 345 26.77 -4.60 7.40
CA THR A 345 27.72 -3.80 8.18
C THR A 345 27.48 -3.85 9.70
N ALA A 346 26.24 -4.03 10.14
CA ALA A 346 25.83 -3.93 11.54
C ALA A 346 25.05 -5.16 12.04
N GLY A 347 24.62 -6.05 11.14
CA GLY A 347 23.95 -7.30 11.47
C GLY A 347 22.43 -7.18 11.65
N PRO A 348 21.77 -8.30 11.98
CA PRO A 348 20.30 -8.39 11.98
C PRO A 348 19.63 -7.56 13.08
N ASP A 349 20.30 -7.32 14.21
CA ASP A 349 19.73 -6.50 15.30
C ASP A 349 19.58 -5.03 14.86
N ALA A 350 20.62 -4.44 14.27
CA ALA A 350 20.58 -3.07 13.74
C ALA A 350 19.60 -2.92 12.57
N LEU A 351 19.48 -3.94 11.72
CA LEU A 351 18.45 -3.99 10.67
C LEU A 351 17.05 -3.91 11.27
N CYS A 352 16.72 -4.78 12.22
CA CYS A 352 15.41 -4.80 12.88
C CYS A 352 15.12 -3.49 13.61
N GLU A 353 16.10 -2.93 14.33
CA GLU A 353 15.97 -1.64 15.00
C GLU A 353 15.58 -0.52 14.02
N SER A 354 16.18 -0.51 12.83
CA SER A 354 15.90 0.52 11.81
C SER A 354 14.50 0.47 11.19
N LEU A 355 13.73 -0.58 11.46
CA LEU A 355 12.36 -0.77 10.97
C LEU A 355 11.31 -0.37 12.01
N LEU A 356 11.70 -0.08 13.25
CA LEU A 356 10.77 0.19 14.33
C LEU A 356 10.10 1.55 14.14
N LEU A 357 8.81 1.62 14.45
CA LEU A 357 8.11 2.89 14.55
C LEU A 357 8.62 3.61 15.81
N GLU A 358 9.22 4.78 15.63
CA GLU A 358 9.67 5.64 16.72
C GLU A 358 8.65 6.76 16.98
N LEU A 359 8.47 7.09 18.26
CA LEU A 359 7.64 8.22 18.69
C LEU A 359 8.50 9.50 18.62
N GLU A 360 8.27 10.33 17.61
CA GLU A 360 8.74 11.73 17.61
C GLU A 360 7.82 12.65 18.42
#